data_AF-A0AA39UEH3-F1
#
_entry.id   AF-A0AA39UEH3-F1
#
_cell.length_a   1.000
_cell.length_b   1.000
_cell.length_c   1.000
_cell.angle_alpha   90.00
_cell.angle_beta   90.00
_cell.angle_gamma   90.00
#
_symmetry.space_group_name_H-M   'P 1'
#
loop_
_entity.id
_entity.type
_entity.pdbx_description
1 polymer ?
#
loop_
_entity_poly.entity_id
_entity_poly.type
_entity_poly.pdbx_seq_one_letter_code
_entity_poly.pdbx_strand_id
1 'polypeptide(L)'
;MFAVFVHPLNVPSIEPPLRLLLVFAEFLISRIPLAKQANTAAGELHTLNIVFHCILAHRHFYSHLSEAHAAVFDVLDRFITDTSTSSQLEEDSGALQWALRIYFILVRTECHAMGPRSLEAVINVMFDHYYSVIRFTVIFAGKTIGEALRQGSPTMFSVFRTAQCLEYFGHHGYRLGLVYIIEGYLSIFDRNSNSGIEASVVREHIEYLHTPDILFAVCSILAVGDYDYPDEYCRARIKRNILSLVRIQRDAPVWDDCRYRLGQLLEEDGMDFFYRQTRIEGIHRVSLSAEGIADQRIYIRFAIETLNTFFSGTLDDGPETDLSDRPVAIPDNSLTQPRATWRGHLHRLLPWHGQRDAGDHDATEVV
;
A
#
# COMPACT_ATOMS: atom_id res chain seq x y z
N MET A 1 0.71 -27.38 24.77
CA MET A 1 0.72 -25.91 24.83
C MET A 1 -0.06 -25.22 23.70
N PHE A 2 -0.34 -25.90 22.56
CA PHE A 2 -1.21 -25.36 21.50
C PHE A 2 -2.72 -25.32 21.81
N ALA A 3 -3.19 -26.10 22.81
CA ALA A 3 -4.62 -26.26 23.08
C ALA A 3 -5.35 -25.00 23.59
N VAL A 4 -4.63 -23.98 24.06
CA VAL A 4 -5.22 -22.74 24.61
C VAL A 4 -5.52 -21.71 23.51
N PHE A 5 -4.85 -21.79 22.36
CA PHE A 5 -5.04 -20.86 21.24
C PHE A 5 -5.97 -21.39 20.14
N VAL A 6 -6.45 -22.63 20.28
CA VAL A 6 -7.49 -23.17 19.39
C VAL A 6 -8.84 -22.76 19.95
N HIS A 7 -9.22 -21.49 19.77
CA HIS A 7 -10.59 -21.25 19.36
C HIS A 7 -10.60 -21.61 17.89
N PRO A 8 -11.05 -22.81 17.51
CA PRO A 8 -11.16 -23.07 16.09
C PRO A 8 -12.12 -21.99 15.59
N LEU A 9 -11.66 -21.20 14.62
CA LEU A 9 -12.55 -20.53 13.68
C LEU A 9 -13.37 -21.67 13.06
N ASN A 10 -14.41 -22.11 13.76
CA ASN A 10 -15.34 -23.17 13.40
C ASN A 10 -16.31 -22.58 12.36
N VAL A 11 -15.72 -21.92 11.37
CA VAL A 11 -16.40 -21.36 10.22
C VAL A 11 -16.28 -22.44 9.16
N PRO A 12 -17.32 -23.25 8.92
CA PRO A 12 -17.24 -24.44 8.07
C PRO A 12 -16.80 -24.13 6.63
N SER A 13 -16.88 -22.88 6.19
CA SER A 13 -16.49 -22.39 4.86
C SER A 13 -14.98 -22.22 4.62
N ILE A 14 -14.15 -22.08 5.66
CA ILE A 14 -12.71 -21.84 5.49
C ILE A 14 -12.00 -23.18 5.26
N GLU A 15 -11.15 -23.31 4.25
CA GLU A 15 -10.44 -24.56 4.03
C GLU A 15 -9.44 -24.88 5.17
N PRO A 16 -9.27 -26.17 5.56
CA PRO A 16 -8.38 -26.55 6.65
C PRO A 16 -6.93 -26.00 6.55
N PRO A 17 -6.27 -25.95 5.38
CA PRO A 17 -4.92 -25.39 5.27
C PRO A 17 -4.87 -23.91 5.61
N LEU A 18 -5.86 -23.12 5.18
CA LEU A 18 -5.95 -21.70 5.50
C LEU A 18 -6.24 -21.49 6.99
N ARG A 19 -7.15 -22.27 7.59
CA ARG A 19 -7.40 -22.21 9.04
C ARG A 19 -6.12 -22.46 9.84
N LEU A 20 -5.32 -23.44 9.44
CA LEU A 20 -4.06 -23.74 10.10
C LEU A 20 -3.09 -22.56 10.03
N LEU A 21 -2.97 -21.93 8.85
CA LEU A 21 -2.14 -20.73 8.66
C LEU A 21 -2.61 -19.56 9.54
N LEU A 22 -3.91 -19.33 9.64
CA LEU A 22 -4.47 -18.27 10.48
C LEU A 22 -4.18 -18.51 11.96
N VAL A 23 -4.38 -19.73 12.46
CA VAL A 23 -4.05 -20.10 13.85
C VAL A 23 -2.55 -19.90 14.12
N PHE A 24 -1.68 -20.27 13.18
CA PHE A 24 -0.25 -20.02 13.32
C PHE A 24 0.05 -18.52 13.33
N ALA A 25 -0.54 -17.73 12.43
CA ALA A 25 -0.35 -16.29 12.40
C ALA A 25 -0.78 -15.65 13.73
N GLU A 26 -1.98 -15.96 14.24
CA GLU A 26 -2.46 -15.44 15.53
C GLU A 26 -1.55 -15.79 16.69
N PHE A 27 -1.11 -17.06 16.74
CA PHE A 27 -0.17 -17.51 17.76
C PHE A 27 1.14 -16.71 17.71
N LEU A 28 1.76 -16.59 16.54
CA LEU A 28 3.00 -15.83 16.35
C LEU A 28 2.81 -14.35 16.72
N ILE A 29 1.72 -13.72 16.25
CA ILE A 29 1.38 -12.32 16.56
C ILE A 29 1.29 -12.11 18.08
N SER A 30 0.59 -12.99 18.79
CA SER A 30 0.44 -12.91 20.26
C SER A 30 1.76 -13.02 21.01
N ARG A 31 2.78 -13.65 20.39
CA ARG A 31 4.11 -13.84 20.97
C ARG A 31 5.08 -12.73 20.67
N ILE A 32 4.83 -11.88 19.67
CA ILE A 32 5.72 -10.77 19.32
C ILE A 32 6.06 -9.89 20.53
N PRO A 33 5.10 -9.44 21.37
CA PRO A 33 5.43 -8.62 22.55
C PRO A 33 6.36 -9.34 23.54
N LEU A 34 6.15 -10.64 23.76
CA LEU A 34 6.98 -11.45 24.67
C LEU A 34 8.36 -11.70 24.09
N ALA A 35 8.44 -12.01 22.78
CA ALA A 35 9.70 -12.23 22.09
C ALA A 35 10.54 -10.94 22.01
N LYS A 36 9.90 -9.76 21.98
CA LYS A 36 10.59 -8.46 22.11
C LYS A 36 11.25 -8.31 23.47
N GLN A 37 10.59 -8.64 24.57
CA GLN A 37 11.19 -8.60 25.91
C GLN A 37 12.42 -9.52 26.03
N ALA A 38 12.44 -10.61 25.26
CA ALA A 38 13.53 -11.57 25.24
C ALA A 38 14.57 -11.34 24.12
N ASN A 39 14.46 -10.27 23.32
CA ASN A 39 15.30 -10.01 22.13
C ASN A 39 15.34 -11.17 21.10
N THR A 40 14.24 -11.94 20.97
CA THR A 40 14.12 -13.09 20.04
C THR A 40 13.04 -12.88 18.97
N ALA A 41 12.50 -11.67 18.85
CA ALA A 41 11.41 -11.33 17.93
C ALA A 41 11.72 -11.60 16.45
N ALA A 42 12.99 -11.60 16.04
CA ALA A 42 13.40 -11.86 14.66
C ALA A 42 12.92 -13.23 14.14
N GLY A 43 12.96 -14.27 14.99
CA GLY A 43 12.52 -15.62 14.61
C GLY A 43 11.01 -15.72 14.41
N GLU A 44 10.23 -15.07 15.29
CA GLU A 44 8.77 -14.98 15.18
C GLU A 44 8.37 -14.20 13.92
N LEU A 45 9.02 -13.06 13.66
CA LEU A 45 8.77 -12.23 12.46
C LEU A 45 9.16 -12.94 11.16
N HIS A 46 10.28 -13.67 11.14
CA HIS A 46 10.67 -14.48 9.99
C HIS A 46 9.66 -15.60 9.71
N THR A 47 9.17 -16.26 10.76
CA THR A 47 8.14 -17.30 10.62
C THR A 47 6.83 -16.69 10.12
N LEU A 48 6.44 -15.53 10.66
CA LEU A 48 5.24 -14.82 10.24
C LEU A 48 5.32 -14.35 8.78
N ASN A 49 6.49 -13.93 8.32
CA ASN A 49 6.77 -13.62 6.91
C ASN A 49 6.46 -14.82 5.99
N ILE A 50 6.88 -16.03 6.38
CA ILE A 50 6.57 -17.27 5.65
C ILE A 50 5.06 -17.54 5.68
N VAL A 51 4.42 -17.41 6.85
CA VAL A 51 2.99 -17.66 7.01
C VAL A 51 2.15 -16.72 6.13
N PHE A 52 2.42 -15.42 6.13
CA PHE A 52 1.72 -14.47 5.28
C PHE A 52 1.97 -14.73 3.80
N HIS A 53 3.19 -15.06 3.41
CA HIS A 53 3.47 -15.47 2.03
C HIS A 53 2.62 -16.70 1.63
N CYS A 54 2.50 -17.70 2.51
CA CYS A 54 1.66 -18.88 2.27
C CYS A 54 0.16 -18.55 2.21
N ILE A 55 -0.33 -17.61 3.02
CA ILE A 55 -1.73 -17.15 2.94
C ILE A 55 -1.99 -16.52 1.56
N LEU A 56 -1.10 -15.65 1.09
CA LEU A 56 -1.24 -15.02 -0.23
C LEU A 56 -1.17 -16.04 -1.38
N ALA A 57 -0.30 -17.04 -1.26
CA ALA A 57 -0.12 -18.10 -2.26
C ALA A 57 -1.24 -19.16 -2.22
N HIS A 58 -2.16 -19.08 -1.27
CA HIS A 58 -3.25 -20.04 -1.15
C HIS A 58 -4.18 -19.95 -2.36
N ARG A 59 -4.42 -21.09 -3.03
CA ARG A 59 -5.13 -21.19 -4.33
C ARG A 59 -6.49 -20.48 -4.35
N HIS A 60 -7.14 -20.43 -3.19
CA HIS A 60 -8.48 -19.87 -3.02
C HIS A 60 -8.49 -18.45 -2.43
N PHE A 61 -7.32 -17.84 -2.18
CA PHE A 61 -7.27 -16.48 -1.65
C PHE A 61 -7.95 -15.47 -2.60
N TYR A 62 -7.87 -15.69 -3.91
CA TYR A 62 -8.55 -14.86 -4.92
C TYR A 62 -10.00 -15.30 -5.23
N SER A 63 -10.53 -16.33 -4.55
CA SER A 63 -11.85 -16.89 -4.88
C SER A 63 -13.05 -16.22 -4.21
N HIS A 64 -12.91 -14.96 -3.74
CA HIS A 64 -13.99 -14.11 -3.18
C HIS A 64 -14.88 -14.77 -2.11
N LEU A 65 -14.30 -15.64 -1.28
CA LEU A 65 -15.02 -16.22 -0.14
C LEU A 65 -15.01 -15.22 1.03
N SER A 66 -16.10 -14.48 1.19
CA SER A 66 -16.20 -13.36 2.15
C SER A 66 -15.85 -13.76 3.59
N GLU A 67 -16.26 -14.95 4.05
CA GLU A 67 -15.91 -15.41 5.41
C GLU A 67 -14.41 -15.69 5.60
N ALA A 68 -13.72 -16.18 4.56
CA ALA A 68 -12.28 -16.39 4.61
C ALA A 68 -11.51 -15.07 4.52
N HIS A 69 -12.02 -14.11 3.74
CA HIS A 69 -11.48 -12.74 3.66
C HIS A 69 -11.61 -12.02 4.98
N ALA A 70 -12.77 -12.07 5.64
CA ALA A 70 -12.97 -11.52 6.98
C ALA A 70 -12.00 -12.13 8.01
N ALA A 71 -11.85 -13.45 8.04
CA ALA A 71 -10.93 -14.10 8.98
C ALA A 71 -9.46 -13.73 8.74
N VAL A 72 -9.02 -13.63 7.49
CA VAL A 72 -7.67 -13.15 7.17
C VAL A 72 -7.52 -11.67 7.55
N PHE A 73 -8.54 -10.86 7.27
CA PHE A 73 -8.58 -9.45 7.60
C PHE A 73 -8.39 -9.22 9.10
N ASP A 74 -9.15 -9.91 9.96
CA ASP A 74 -9.08 -9.77 11.42
C ASP A 74 -7.67 -10.06 11.97
N VAL A 75 -7.00 -11.08 11.44
CA VAL A 75 -5.63 -11.45 11.84
C VAL A 75 -4.64 -10.37 11.40
N LEU A 76 -4.77 -9.87 10.17
CA LEU A 76 -3.89 -8.83 9.65
C LEU A 76 -4.12 -7.47 10.29
N ASP A 77 -5.38 -7.11 10.55
CA ASP A 77 -5.75 -5.86 11.20
C ASP A 77 -5.17 -5.79 12.61
N ARG A 78 -5.30 -6.88 13.38
CA ARG A 78 -4.65 -7.00 14.69
C ARG A 78 -3.14 -6.87 14.58
N PHE A 79 -2.52 -7.56 13.62
CA PHE A 79 -1.09 -7.44 13.41
C PHE A 79 -0.66 -6.01 13.09
N ILE A 80 -1.30 -5.33 12.13
CA ILE A 80 -0.93 -3.97 11.70
C ILE A 80 -1.19 -2.96 12.83
N THR A 81 -2.36 -3.03 13.47
CA THR A 81 -2.71 -2.10 14.56
C THR A 81 -1.80 -2.30 15.78
N ASP A 82 -1.48 -3.52 16.18
CA ASP A 82 -0.62 -3.80 17.34
C ASP A 82 0.88 -3.62 17.03
N THR A 83 1.30 -3.70 15.76
CA THR A 83 2.71 -3.45 15.37
C THR A 83 3.02 -1.99 15.09
N SER A 84 2.02 -1.19 14.68
CA SER A 84 2.17 0.26 14.43
C SER A 84 2.65 1.06 15.66
N THR A 85 2.57 0.50 16.86
CA THR A 85 3.07 1.14 18.09
C THR A 85 4.52 0.80 18.42
N SER A 86 5.25 0.08 17.55
CA SER A 86 6.56 -0.49 17.89
C SER A 86 7.66 -0.07 16.92
N SER A 87 8.54 0.82 17.38
CA SER A 87 9.69 1.40 16.68
C SER A 87 10.84 0.43 16.31
N GLN A 88 10.60 -0.88 16.23
CA GLN A 88 11.66 -1.90 16.05
C GLN A 88 11.41 -2.84 14.87
N LEU A 89 10.43 -2.55 14.00
CA LEU A 89 10.23 -3.31 12.75
C LEU A 89 11.22 -2.93 11.63
N GLU A 90 12.22 -2.10 11.95
CA GLU A 90 13.02 -1.32 10.99
C GLU A 90 14.01 -2.15 10.15
N GLU A 91 14.49 -3.31 10.61
CA GLU A 91 15.60 -3.97 9.92
C GLU A 91 15.22 -5.12 8.99
N ASP A 92 14.03 -5.75 9.11
CA ASP A 92 13.75 -6.94 8.27
C ASP A 92 12.28 -7.40 8.17
N SER A 93 11.31 -6.49 8.15
CA SER A 93 9.90 -6.90 8.24
C SER A 93 9.25 -7.25 6.90
N GLY A 94 9.80 -8.24 6.20
CA GLY A 94 9.10 -8.90 5.08
C GLY A 94 7.66 -9.32 5.47
N ALA A 95 7.44 -9.65 6.74
CA ALA A 95 6.11 -9.88 7.30
C ALA A 95 5.17 -8.68 7.15
N LEU A 96 5.62 -7.45 7.47
CA LEU A 96 4.80 -6.24 7.31
C LEU A 96 4.51 -5.97 5.84
N GLN A 97 5.50 -6.16 4.96
CA GLN A 97 5.30 -6.03 3.52
C GLN A 97 4.21 -6.98 3.01
N TRP A 98 4.27 -8.27 3.37
CA TRP A 98 3.24 -9.23 2.95
C TRP A 98 1.90 -8.95 3.60
N ALA A 99 1.88 -8.58 4.88
CA ALA A 99 0.65 -8.19 5.56
C ALA A 99 -0.04 -7.04 4.81
N LEU A 100 0.65 -5.93 4.56
CA LEU A 100 0.10 -4.78 3.83
C LEU A 100 -0.32 -5.14 2.41
N ARG A 101 0.40 -6.03 1.73
CA ARG A 101 0.02 -6.49 0.38
C ARG A 101 -1.30 -7.28 0.41
N ILE A 102 -1.46 -8.21 1.36
CA ILE A 102 -2.68 -8.99 1.53
C ILE A 102 -3.82 -8.06 1.95
N TYR A 103 -3.54 -7.16 2.89
CA TYR A 103 -4.48 -6.17 3.41
C TYR A 103 -5.01 -5.24 2.31
N PHE A 104 -4.14 -4.71 1.44
CA PHE A 104 -4.55 -3.96 0.25
C PHE A 104 -5.50 -4.75 -0.64
N ILE A 105 -5.21 -6.03 -0.91
CA ILE A 105 -6.07 -6.88 -1.74
C ILE A 105 -7.46 -7.00 -1.11
N LEU A 106 -7.52 -7.23 0.21
CA LEU A 106 -8.77 -7.36 0.96
C LEU A 106 -9.58 -6.06 0.98
N VAL A 107 -8.92 -4.92 1.23
CA VAL A 107 -9.57 -3.59 1.24
C VAL A 107 -10.14 -3.26 -0.14
N ARG A 108 -9.43 -3.61 -1.21
CA ARG A 108 -9.91 -3.41 -2.58
C ARG A 108 -11.15 -4.25 -2.89
N THR A 109 -11.26 -5.45 -2.34
CA THR A 109 -12.41 -6.34 -2.57
C THR A 109 -13.57 -6.10 -1.60
N GLU A 110 -13.29 -5.68 -0.37
CA GLU A 110 -14.24 -5.57 0.74
C GLU A 110 -13.89 -4.35 1.64
N CYS A 111 -13.96 -3.13 1.11
CA CYS A 111 -13.51 -1.95 1.85
C CYS A 111 -14.28 -1.68 3.15
N HIS A 112 -15.52 -2.19 3.28
CA HIS A 112 -16.30 -2.09 4.51
C HIS A 112 -15.65 -2.78 5.73
N ALA A 113 -14.66 -3.65 5.50
CA ALA A 113 -13.90 -4.29 6.57
C ALA A 113 -12.93 -3.31 7.27
N MET A 114 -12.44 -2.27 6.57
CA MET A 114 -11.53 -1.30 7.18
C MET A 114 -12.27 -0.33 8.09
N GLY A 115 -11.82 -0.24 9.35
CA GLY A 115 -12.28 0.74 10.32
C GLY A 115 -11.38 1.99 10.39
N PRO A 116 -11.84 3.08 11.03
CA PRO A 116 -11.05 4.30 11.22
C PRO A 116 -9.70 4.06 11.93
N ARG A 117 -9.70 3.20 12.96
CA ARG A 117 -8.48 2.81 13.70
C ARG A 117 -7.50 2.06 12.81
N SER A 118 -8.00 1.22 11.91
CA SER A 118 -7.18 0.48 10.95
C SER A 118 -6.51 1.42 9.95
N LEU A 119 -7.26 2.40 9.43
CA LEU A 119 -6.73 3.43 8.56
C LEU A 119 -5.63 4.24 9.26
N GLU A 120 -5.87 4.67 10.50
CA GLU A 120 -4.89 5.38 11.33
C GLU A 120 -3.61 4.57 11.52
N ALA A 121 -3.72 3.27 11.82
CA ALA A 121 -2.56 2.39 11.95
C ALA A 121 -1.75 2.28 10.65
N VAL A 122 -2.42 2.17 9.49
CA VAL A 122 -1.72 2.13 8.18
C VAL A 122 -1.06 3.47 7.86
N ILE A 123 -1.68 4.59 8.22
CA ILE A 123 -1.08 5.93 8.09
C ILE A 123 0.20 6.03 8.94
N ASN A 124 0.13 5.62 10.21
CA ASN A 124 1.29 5.63 11.11
C ASN A 124 2.41 4.74 10.59
N VAL A 125 2.09 3.53 10.12
CA VAL A 125 3.06 2.64 9.46
C VAL A 125 3.70 3.32 8.26
N MET A 126 2.92 4.04 7.44
CA MET A 126 3.47 4.78 6.30
C MET A 126 4.39 5.91 6.72
N PHE A 127 4.07 6.64 7.79
CA PHE A 127 4.90 7.72 8.32
C PHE A 127 6.20 7.19 8.91
N ASP A 128 6.14 6.16 9.77
CA ASP A 128 7.30 5.54 10.40
C ASP A 128 8.27 4.95 9.37
N HIS A 129 7.72 4.33 8.31
CA HIS A 129 8.51 3.74 7.25
C HIS A 129 8.70 4.65 6.03
N TYR A 130 8.37 5.94 6.14
CA TYR A 130 8.35 6.86 5.00
C TYR A 130 9.70 6.93 4.28
N TYR A 131 10.79 6.86 5.05
CA TYR A 131 12.17 6.88 4.55
C TYR A 131 12.83 5.51 4.47
N SER A 132 12.10 4.44 4.79
CA SER A 132 12.61 3.06 4.75
C SER A 132 13.10 2.67 3.35
N VAL A 133 14.08 1.77 3.33
CA VAL A 133 14.60 1.10 2.13
C VAL A 133 13.57 0.09 1.58
N ILE A 134 12.61 -0.36 2.40
CA ILE A 134 11.60 -1.33 1.99
C ILE A 134 10.52 -0.63 1.14
N ARG A 135 10.80 -0.49 -0.17
CA ARG A 135 9.92 0.17 -1.18
C ARG A 135 8.46 -0.22 -1.03
N PHE A 136 8.24 -1.50 -0.82
CA PHE A 136 6.92 -2.10 -0.90
C PHE A 136 6.02 -1.74 0.28
N THR A 137 6.57 -1.47 1.48
CA THR A 137 5.78 -1.06 2.64
C THR A 137 5.06 0.25 2.36
N VAL A 138 5.79 1.28 1.92
CA VAL A 138 5.20 2.60 1.58
C VAL A 138 4.25 2.50 0.39
N ILE A 139 4.56 1.68 -0.62
CA ILE A 139 3.68 1.48 -1.77
C ILE A 139 2.36 0.82 -1.35
N PHE A 140 2.42 -0.29 -0.61
CA PHE A 140 1.20 -1.02 -0.23
C PHE A 140 0.40 -0.28 0.84
N ALA A 141 1.05 0.43 1.77
CA ALA A 141 0.35 1.33 2.69
C ALA A 141 -0.35 2.45 1.92
N GLY A 142 0.34 3.12 0.98
CA GLY A 142 -0.28 4.17 0.17
C GLY A 142 -1.43 3.68 -0.72
N LYS A 143 -1.30 2.49 -1.31
CA LYS A 143 -2.40 1.85 -2.05
C LYS A 143 -3.59 1.50 -1.14
N THR A 144 -3.32 1.01 0.06
CA THR A 144 -4.34 0.68 1.06
C THR A 144 -5.09 1.93 1.50
N ILE A 145 -4.38 3.00 1.86
CA ILE A 145 -4.96 4.29 2.25
C ILE A 145 -5.78 4.87 1.08
N GLY A 146 -5.22 4.87 -0.14
CA GLY A 146 -5.93 5.37 -1.32
C GLY A 146 -7.22 4.60 -1.61
N GLU A 147 -7.20 3.28 -1.48
CA GLU A 147 -8.41 2.46 -1.63
C GLU A 147 -9.44 2.73 -0.54
N ALA A 148 -8.99 2.84 0.72
CA ALA A 148 -9.84 3.16 1.85
C ALA A 148 -10.52 4.52 1.73
N LEU A 149 -9.83 5.51 1.15
CA LEU A 149 -10.42 6.81 0.85
C LEU A 149 -11.39 6.72 -0.33
N ARG A 150 -11.05 5.96 -1.38
CA ARG A 150 -11.90 5.82 -2.58
C ARG A 150 -13.29 5.28 -2.27
N GLN A 151 -13.37 4.34 -1.33
CA GLN A 151 -14.62 3.70 -0.92
C GLN A 151 -15.07 4.16 0.47
N GLY A 152 -14.43 5.21 1.00
CA GLY A 152 -14.47 5.57 2.42
C GLY A 152 -15.75 6.28 2.85
N SER A 153 -16.03 6.18 4.16
CA SER A 153 -17.05 6.98 4.83
C SER A 153 -16.48 8.35 5.24
N PRO A 154 -17.32 9.33 5.64
CA PRO A 154 -16.86 10.61 6.18
C PRO A 154 -15.82 10.48 7.30
N THR A 155 -15.93 9.42 8.12
CA THR A 155 -14.98 9.16 9.20
C THR A 155 -13.56 8.87 8.71
N MET A 156 -13.42 8.21 7.54
CA MET A 156 -12.10 7.93 6.96
C MET A 156 -11.40 9.22 6.52
N PHE A 157 -12.15 10.13 5.90
CA PHE A 157 -11.64 11.45 5.52
C PHE A 157 -11.30 12.30 6.75
N SER A 158 -12.07 12.18 7.83
CA SER A 158 -11.74 12.81 9.11
C SER A 158 -10.41 12.28 9.66
N VAL A 159 -10.19 10.96 9.70
CA VAL A 159 -8.91 10.37 10.16
C VAL A 159 -7.75 10.89 9.32
N PHE A 160 -7.89 10.85 8.00
CA PHE A 160 -6.86 11.32 7.07
C PHE A 160 -6.48 12.80 7.28
N ARG A 161 -7.48 13.66 7.54
CA ARG A 161 -7.25 15.06 7.82
C ARG A 161 -6.70 15.31 9.22
N THR A 162 -7.21 14.63 10.24
CA THR A 162 -6.71 14.73 11.62
C THR A 162 -5.25 14.30 11.71
N ALA A 163 -4.83 13.31 10.93
CA ALA A 163 -3.45 12.88 10.80
C ALA A 163 -2.57 13.83 9.95
N GLN A 164 -3.12 14.93 9.43
CA GLN A 164 -2.42 15.94 8.62
C GLN A 164 -1.64 15.34 7.44
N CYS A 165 -2.24 14.35 6.78
CA CYS A 165 -1.53 13.59 5.75
C CYS A 165 -1.04 14.47 4.60
N LEU A 166 -1.84 15.42 4.11
CA LEU A 166 -1.46 16.27 2.98
C LEU A 166 -0.32 17.23 3.34
N GLU A 167 -0.34 17.80 4.54
CA GLU A 167 0.75 18.62 5.05
C GLU A 167 2.01 17.77 5.23
N TYR A 168 1.89 16.59 5.84
CA TYR A 168 3.01 15.68 6.01
C TYR A 168 3.69 15.38 4.66
N PHE A 169 2.91 15.03 3.63
CA PHE A 169 3.44 14.74 2.30
C PHE A 169 4.13 15.95 1.66
N GLY A 170 3.59 17.16 1.84
CA GLY A 170 4.21 18.40 1.37
C GLY A 170 5.60 18.64 1.97
N HIS A 171 5.83 18.23 3.23
CA HIS A 171 7.12 18.44 3.91
C HIS A 171 8.15 17.34 3.64
N HIS A 172 7.72 16.11 3.34
CA HIS A 172 8.61 14.94 3.34
C HIS A 172 9.10 14.50 1.95
N GLY A 173 8.67 15.18 0.87
CA GLY A 173 9.08 14.91 -0.51
C GLY A 173 8.33 13.74 -1.15
N TYR A 174 8.45 13.55 -2.46
CA TYR A 174 7.62 12.59 -3.21
C TYR A 174 7.97 11.11 -2.95
N ARG A 175 6.92 10.28 -2.84
CA ARG A 175 6.99 8.81 -2.88
C ARG A 175 5.89 8.28 -3.79
N LEU A 176 6.15 7.17 -4.49
CA LEU A 176 5.20 6.58 -5.44
C LEU A 176 3.84 6.22 -4.82
N GLY A 177 3.84 5.83 -3.53
CA GLY A 177 2.61 5.54 -2.79
C GLY A 177 1.65 6.74 -2.71
N LEU A 178 2.15 7.97 -2.77
CA LEU A 178 1.36 9.19 -2.59
C LEU A 178 0.34 9.42 -3.70
N VAL A 179 0.68 9.10 -4.95
CA VAL A 179 -0.24 9.29 -6.08
C VAL A 179 -1.52 8.50 -5.84
N TYR A 180 -1.42 7.27 -5.35
CA TYR A 180 -2.59 6.43 -5.03
C TYR A 180 -3.44 7.03 -3.90
N ILE A 181 -2.80 7.62 -2.90
CA ILE A 181 -3.49 8.28 -1.79
C ILE A 181 -4.25 9.51 -2.28
N ILE A 182 -3.59 10.37 -3.07
CA ILE A 182 -4.21 11.56 -3.61
C ILE A 182 -5.37 11.17 -4.54
N GLU A 183 -5.19 10.21 -5.45
CA GLU A 183 -6.27 9.72 -6.30
C GLU A 183 -7.46 9.19 -5.48
N GLY A 184 -7.19 8.46 -4.39
CA GLY A 184 -8.19 8.03 -3.44
C GLY A 184 -8.89 9.19 -2.74
N TYR A 185 -8.13 10.18 -2.27
CA TYR A 185 -8.66 11.37 -1.60
C TYR A 185 -9.55 12.19 -2.53
N LEU A 186 -9.15 12.39 -3.79
CA LEU A 186 -9.92 13.19 -4.76
C LEU A 186 -11.27 12.54 -5.14
N SER A 187 -11.47 11.26 -4.86
CA SER A 187 -12.74 10.58 -5.12
C SER A 187 -13.93 11.17 -4.37
N ILE A 188 -13.72 11.82 -3.22
CA ILE A 188 -14.77 12.51 -2.45
C ILE A 188 -15.46 13.60 -3.26
N PHE A 189 -14.77 14.16 -4.26
CA PHE A 189 -15.29 15.25 -5.09
C PHE A 189 -15.98 14.76 -6.37
N ASP A 190 -15.93 13.46 -6.66
CA ASP A 190 -16.63 12.90 -7.80
C ASP A 190 -18.14 12.95 -7.55
N ARG A 191 -18.84 13.77 -8.33
CA ARG A 191 -20.29 13.98 -8.25
C ARG A 191 -21.09 12.74 -8.64
N ASN A 192 -20.46 11.79 -9.32
CA ASN A 192 -21.06 10.50 -9.68
C ASN A 192 -20.78 9.42 -8.63
N SER A 193 -19.97 9.71 -7.61
CA SER A 193 -19.76 8.77 -6.51
C SER A 193 -21.03 8.68 -5.67
N ASN A 194 -21.56 7.46 -5.49
CA ASN A 194 -22.62 7.16 -4.52
C ASN A 194 -22.09 7.21 -3.07
N SER A 195 -21.12 8.08 -2.77
CA SER A 195 -20.33 8.07 -1.53
C SER A 195 -21.18 8.38 -0.29
N GLY A 196 -22.40 8.89 -0.45
CA GLY A 196 -23.30 9.19 0.67
C GLY A 196 -22.76 10.26 1.61
N ILE A 197 -21.70 10.97 1.21
CA ILE A 197 -21.03 12.00 1.99
C ILE A 197 -21.85 13.29 1.93
N GLU A 198 -22.08 13.90 3.08
CA GLU A 198 -22.81 15.17 3.18
C GLU A 198 -22.09 16.30 2.43
N ALA A 199 -22.85 17.15 1.75
CA ALA A 199 -22.30 18.28 0.98
C ALA A 199 -21.51 19.29 1.85
N SER A 200 -21.81 19.37 3.15
CA SER A 200 -21.05 20.16 4.13
C SER A 200 -19.63 19.64 4.31
N VAL A 201 -19.48 18.32 4.48
CA VAL A 201 -18.18 17.64 4.60
C VAL A 201 -17.38 17.80 3.31
N VAL A 202 -18.01 17.59 2.14
CA VAL A 202 -17.34 17.81 0.85
C VAL A 202 -16.82 19.24 0.74
N ARG A 203 -17.63 20.24 1.11
CA ARG A 203 -17.22 21.66 1.07
C ARG A 203 -16.02 21.95 1.97
N GLU A 204 -16.01 21.41 3.18
CA GLU A 204 -14.87 21.55 4.10
C GLU A 204 -13.58 20.98 3.49
N HIS A 205 -13.66 19.83 2.82
CA HIS A 205 -12.52 19.23 2.13
C HIS A 205 -12.09 20.01 0.87
N ILE A 206 -13.02 20.69 0.19
CA ILE A 206 -12.69 21.63 -0.90
C ILE A 206 -11.89 22.81 -0.35
N GLU A 207 -12.37 23.45 0.72
CA GLU A 207 -11.69 24.60 1.34
C GLU A 207 -10.30 24.23 1.84
N TYR A 208 -10.17 23.07 2.49
CA TYR A 208 -8.91 22.54 2.95
C TYR A 208 -7.92 22.29 1.79
N LEU A 209 -8.37 21.59 0.74
CA LEU A 209 -7.55 21.29 -0.45
C LEU A 209 -7.05 22.56 -1.15
N HIS A 210 -7.84 23.63 -1.16
CA HIS A 210 -7.50 24.90 -1.81
C HIS A 210 -6.72 25.86 -0.89
N THR A 211 -6.18 25.37 0.22
CA THR A 211 -5.10 26.09 0.92
C THR A 211 -3.85 26.12 0.01
N PRO A 212 -3.17 27.26 -0.18
CA PRO A 212 -2.07 27.38 -1.15
C PRO A 212 -1.00 26.29 -1.04
N ASP A 213 -0.54 25.99 0.18
CA ASP A 213 0.50 24.97 0.40
C ASP A 213 0.03 23.55 0.13
N ILE A 214 -1.21 23.24 0.48
CA ILE A 214 -1.79 21.92 0.25
C ILE A 214 -2.02 21.72 -1.24
N LEU A 215 -2.60 22.71 -1.94
CA LEU A 215 -2.84 22.63 -3.37
C LEU A 215 -1.53 22.42 -4.13
N PHE A 216 -0.50 23.20 -3.79
CA PHE A 216 0.82 23.05 -4.37
C PHE A 216 1.41 21.66 -4.12
N ALA A 217 1.35 21.16 -2.89
CA ALA A 217 1.86 19.83 -2.54
C ALA A 217 1.15 18.72 -3.32
N VAL A 218 -0.18 18.75 -3.33
CA VAL A 218 -1.02 17.79 -4.07
C VAL A 218 -0.72 17.84 -5.56
N CYS A 219 -0.68 19.04 -6.15
CA CYS A 219 -0.40 19.21 -7.57
C CYS A 219 1.01 18.71 -7.94
N SER A 220 2.01 19.02 -7.11
CA SER A 220 3.39 18.56 -7.29
C SER A 220 3.50 17.05 -7.23
N ILE A 221 2.78 16.39 -6.31
CA ILE A 221 2.73 14.92 -6.22
C ILE A 221 2.10 14.31 -7.46
N LEU A 222 1.00 14.87 -7.96
CA LEU A 222 0.30 14.38 -9.14
C LEU A 222 1.06 14.63 -10.45
N ALA A 223 2.01 15.55 -10.45
CA ALA A 223 2.84 15.91 -11.60
C ALA A 223 4.09 15.03 -11.78
N VAL A 224 4.33 14.06 -10.88
CA VAL A 224 5.49 13.17 -10.95
C VAL A 224 5.18 11.93 -11.79
N GLY A 225 6.10 11.57 -12.70
CA GLY A 225 6.02 10.35 -13.48
C GLY A 225 6.51 9.12 -12.73
N ASP A 226 6.09 7.95 -13.18
CA ASP A 226 6.53 6.66 -12.63
C ASP A 226 7.42 5.94 -13.63
N TYR A 227 8.66 5.66 -13.23
CA TYR A 227 9.67 5.01 -14.08
C TYR A 227 9.29 3.57 -14.46
N ASP A 228 8.38 2.94 -13.73
CA ASP A 228 7.94 1.57 -14.01
C ASP A 228 6.89 1.51 -15.15
N TYR A 229 6.43 2.65 -15.67
CA TYR A 229 5.42 2.74 -16.72
C TYR A 229 5.92 3.47 -17.97
N PRO A 230 5.35 3.16 -19.16
CA PRO A 230 5.64 3.90 -20.38
C PRO A 230 5.30 5.40 -20.27
N ASP A 231 6.07 6.27 -20.94
CA ASP A 231 5.86 7.73 -20.93
C ASP A 231 4.42 8.13 -21.29
N GLU A 232 3.83 7.50 -22.30
CA GLU A 232 2.44 7.75 -22.72
C GLU A 232 1.44 7.50 -21.58
N TYR A 233 1.63 6.41 -20.82
CA TYR A 233 0.79 6.11 -19.66
C TYR A 233 0.96 7.14 -18.55
N CYS A 234 2.20 7.55 -18.27
CA CYS A 234 2.51 8.58 -17.28
C CYS A 234 1.82 9.91 -17.64
N ARG A 235 1.96 10.38 -18.89
CA ARG A 235 1.31 11.60 -19.37
C ARG A 235 -0.21 11.52 -19.30
N ALA A 236 -0.81 10.41 -19.72
CA ALA A 236 -2.26 10.22 -19.63
C ALA A 236 -2.74 10.29 -18.16
N ARG A 237 -2.03 9.63 -17.24
CA ARG A 237 -2.37 9.65 -15.81
C ARG A 237 -2.21 11.05 -15.20
N ILE A 238 -1.11 11.75 -15.50
CA ILE A 238 -0.87 13.13 -15.02
C ILE A 238 -1.99 14.05 -15.53
N LYS A 239 -2.29 14.01 -16.83
CA LYS A 239 -3.36 14.82 -17.42
C LYS A 239 -4.69 14.59 -16.71
N ARG A 240 -5.13 13.32 -16.61
CA ARG A 240 -6.38 12.94 -15.91
C ARG A 240 -6.42 13.48 -14.48
N ASN A 241 -5.33 13.29 -13.73
CA ASN A 241 -5.26 13.68 -12.32
C ASN A 241 -5.27 15.21 -12.13
N ILE A 242 -4.50 15.94 -12.93
CA ILE A 242 -4.47 17.41 -12.92
C ILE A 242 -5.83 17.98 -13.30
N LEU A 243 -6.48 17.42 -14.32
CA LEU A 243 -7.82 17.84 -14.72
C LEU A 243 -8.88 17.50 -13.67
N SER A 244 -8.76 16.35 -13.01
CA SER A 244 -9.63 15.99 -11.88
C SER A 244 -9.50 17.00 -10.75
N LEU A 245 -8.27 17.40 -10.42
CA LEU A 245 -7.99 18.39 -9.37
C LEU A 245 -8.55 19.77 -9.71
N VAL A 246 -8.27 20.30 -10.91
CA VAL A 246 -8.71 21.65 -11.32
C VAL A 246 -10.22 21.78 -11.46
N ARG A 247 -10.91 20.69 -11.80
CA ARG A 247 -12.37 20.66 -11.93
C ARG A 247 -13.11 20.75 -10.59
N ILE A 248 -12.44 20.52 -9.46
CA ILE A 248 -13.05 20.64 -8.11
C ILE A 248 -13.46 22.08 -7.84
N GLN A 249 -12.56 23.04 -8.09
CA GLN A 249 -12.83 24.47 -7.95
C GLN A 249 -12.01 25.27 -8.96
N ARG A 250 -12.56 25.41 -10.18
CA ARG A 250 -11.93 26.07 -11.32
C ARG A 250 -11.53 27.52 -11.01
N ASP A 251 -12.40 28.27 -10.36
CA ASP A 251 -12.26 29.72 -10.21
C ASP A 251 -11.47 30.12 -8.93
N ALA A 252 -10.78 29.17 -8.31
CA ALA A 252 -10.01 29.44 -7.10
C ALA A 252 -8.75 30.28 -7.42
N PRO A 253 -8.52 31.43 -6.77
CA PRO A 253 -7.38 32.30 -7.08
C PRO A 253 -6.02 31.65 -6.74
N VAL A 254 -6.02 30.62 -5.90
CA VAL A 254 -4.82 29.85 -5.52
C VAL A 254 -4.19 29.07 -6.69
N TRP A 255 -4.89 28.92 -7.81
CA TRP A 255 -4.34 28.30 -9.01
C TRP A 255 -3.20 29.09 -9.65
N ASP A 256 -3.22 30.43 -9.56
CA ASP A 256 -2.13 31.27 -10.08
C ASP A 256 -0.86 31.07 -9.26
N ASP A 257 -0.98 31.04 -7.93
CA ASP A 257 0.12 30.73 -7.02
C ASP A 257 0.65 29.30 -7.24
N CYS A 258 -0.23 28.31 -7.33
CA CYS A 258 0.16 26.93 -7.56
C CYS A 258 0.93 26.77 -8.88
N ARG A 259 0.46 27.38 -9.98
CA ARG A 259 1.15 27.35 -11.28
C ARG A 259 2.51 28.04 -11.22
N TYR A 260 2.58 29.18 -10.53
CA TYR A 260 3.84 29.90 -10.33
C TYR A 260 4.86 29.03 -9.57
N ARG A 261 4.46 28.44 -8.44
CA ARG A 261 5.33 27.57 -7.62
C ARG A 261 5.77 26.30 -8.35
N LEU A 262 4.92 25.70 -9.18
CA LEU A 262 5.31 24.60 -10.07
C LEU A 262 6.34 25.05 -11.11
N GLY A 263 6.21 26.27 -11.64
CA GLY A 263 7.21 26.89 -12.51
C GLY A 263 8.55 27.07 -11.79
N GLN A 264 8.53 27.56 -10.55
CA GLN A 264 9.75 27.67 -9.73
C GLN A 264 10.41 26.31 -9.49
N LEU A 265 9.61 25.26 -9.27
CA LEU A 265 10.10 23.89 -9.08
C LEU A 265 10.87 23.35 -10.31
N LEU A 266 10.62 23.86 -11.52
CA LEU A 266 11.41 23.48 -12.71
C LEU A 266 12.82 24.07 -12.70
N GLU A 267 12.94 25.32 -12.26
CA GLU A 267 14.19 26.09 -12.26
C GLU A 267 15.05 25.74 -11.04
N GLU A 268 14.42 25.66 -9.88
CA GLU A 268 15.04 25.44 -8.59
C GLU A 268 14.51 24.14 -7.98
N ASP A 269 15.39 23.29 -7.44
CA ASP A 269 14.95 22.12 -6.67
C ASP A 269 14.52 22.52 -5.25
N GLY A 270 13.57 23.45 -5.15
CA GLY A 270 13.16 24.21 -3.96
C GLY A 270 13.41 23.51 -2.61
N MET A 271 12.40 22.83 -2.06
CA MET A 271 12.49 22.11 -0.77
C MET A 271 13.19 20.73 -0.91
N ASP A 272 14.24 20.64 -1.72
CA ASP A 272 14.91 19.39 -2.12
C ASP A 272 13.92 18.36 -2.71
N PHE A 273 12.94 18.80 -3.49
CA PHE A 273 11.84 17.97 -3.96
C PHE A 273 12.34 16.78 -4.80
N PHE A 274 13.29 17.00 -5.70
CA PHE A 274 13.91 15.96 -6.50
C PHE A 274 15.02 15.24 -5.73
N TYR A 275 15.83 15.94 -4.94
CA TYR A 275 16.90 15.31 -4.15
C TYR A 275 16.38 14.35 -3.06
N ARG A 276 15.17 14.59 -2.52
CA ARG A 276 14.49 13.67 -1.59
C ARG A 276 13.84 12.49 -2.29
N GLN A 277 13.65 12.57 -3.61
CA GLN A 277 13.25 11.42 -4.40
C GLN A 277 14.42 10.45 -4.54
N THR A 278 14.09 9.19 -4.38
CA THR A 278 15.10 8.13 -4.40
C THR A 278 14.58 6.95 -5.18
N ARG A 279 15.45 6.40 -6.02
CA ARG A 279 15.28 5.07 -6.61
C ARG A 279 15.83 4.02 -5.64
N ILE A 280 15.31 2.81 -5.74
CA ILE A 280 15.88 1.66 -5.03
C ILE A 280 16.59 0.79 -6.04
N GLU A 281 17.89 0.57 -5.80
CA GLU A 281 18.77 -0.28 -6.57
C GLU A 281 19.22 -1.44 -5.67
N GLY A 282 18.55 -2.59 -5.81
CA GLY A 282 18.72 -3.71 -4.89
C GLY A 282 18.30 -3.34 -3.46
N ILE A 283 19.27 -3.31 -2.54
CA ILE A 283 19.07 -2.90 -1.13
C ILE A 283 19.48 -1.45 -0.87
N HIS A 284 19.91 -0.70 -1.88
CA HIS A 284 20.37 0.67 -1.70
C HIS A 284 19.32 1.68 -2.12
N ARG A 285 19.19 2.73 -1.32
CA ARG A 285 18.41 3.92 -1.64
C ARG A 285 19.35 4.93 -2.30
N VAL A 286 19.14 5.17 -3.59
CA VAL A 286 19.97 6.06 -4.39
C VAL A 286 19.13 7.28 -4.76
N SER A 287 19.64 8.48 -4.47
CA SER A 287 19.01 9.72 -4.96
C SER A 287 18.86 9.69 -6.48
N LEU A 288 17.87 10.40 -7.02
CA LEU A 288 17.75 10.50 -8.47
C LEU A 288 19.06 11.01 -9.11
N SER A 289 19.47 10.36 -10.20
CA SER A 289 20.55 10.88 -11.04
C SER A 289 20.11 12.18 -11.71
N ALA A 290 21.05 12.98 -12.22
CA ALA A 290 20.72 14.19 -12.97
C ALA A 290 19.76 13.92 -14.16
N GLU A 291 19.91 12.76 -14.81
CA GLU A 291 18.99 12.28 -15.85
C GLU A 291 17.60 11.98 -15.28
N GLY A 292 17.52 11.26 -14.16
CA GLY A 292 16.24 10.98 -13.51
C GLY A 292 15.51 12.25 -13.05
N ILE A 293 16.24 13.28 -12.59
CA ILE A 293 15.69 14.60 -12.28
C ILE A 293 15.19 15.30 -13.55
N ALA A 294 15.96 15.25 -14.63
CA ALA A 294 15.55 15.82 -15.91
C ALA A 294 14.26 15.17 -16.43
N ASP A 295 14.10 13.85 -16.30
CA ASP A 295 12.88 13.13 -16.64
C ASP A 295 11.68 13.61 -15.82
N GLN A 296 11.85 13.80 -14.50
CA GLN A 296 10.75 14.31 -13.66
C GLN A 296 10.36 15.75 -13.99
N ARG A 297 11.32 16.58 -14.39
CA ARG A 297 11.05 17.94 -14.88
C ARG A 297 10.22 17.93 -16.18
N ILE A 298 10.36 16.92 -17.04
CA ILE A 298 9.51 16.78 -18.23
C ILE A 298 8.05 16.58 -17.83
N TYR A 299 7.77 15.76 -16.82
CA TYR A 299 6.41 15.50 -16.34
C TYR A 299 5.80 16.71 -15.62
N ILE A 300 6.58 17.43 -14.82
CA ILE A 300 6.12 18.68 -14.19
C ILE A 300 5.80 19.74 -15.24
N ARG A 301 6.67 19.89 -16.26
CA ARG A 301 6.39 20.79 -17.38
C ARG A 301 5.08 20.42 -18.09
N PHE A 302 4.86 19.13 -18.32
CA PHE A 302 3.63 18.64 -18.93
C PHE A 302 2.38 18.91 -18.07
N ALA A 303 2.48 18.82 -16.74
CA ALA A 303 1.40 19.20 -15.83
C ALA A 303 1.08 20.72 -15.90
N ILE A 304 2.11 21.57 -15.94
CA ILE A 304 1.94 23.03 -16.11
C ILE A 304 1.31 23.36 -17.46
N GLU A 305 1.77 22.73 -18.54
CA GLU A 305 1.17 22.86 -19.88
C GLU A 305 -0.31 22.49 -19.85
N THR A 306 -0.65 21.36 -19.22
CA THR A 306 -2.04 20.90 -19.06
C THR A 306 -2.89 21.96 -18.33
N LEU A 307 -2.40 22.52 -17.22
CA LEU A 307 -3.08 23.58 -16.48
C LEU A 307 -3.25 24.83 -17.35
N ASN A 308 -2.21 25.26 -18.05
CA ASN A 308 -2.25 26.45 -18.90
C ASN A 308 -3.23 26.31 -20.06
N THR A 309 -3.25 25.15 -20.73
CA THR A 309 -4.22 24.85 -21.79
C THR A 309 -5.65 24.86 -21.25
N PHE A 310 -5.88 24.28 -20.06
CA PHE A 310 -7.19 24.31 -19.40
C PHE A 310 -7.66 25.74 -19.10
N PHE A 311 -6.81 26.56 -18.46
CA PHE A 311 -7.17 27.95 -18.11
C PHE A 311 -7.28 28.88 -19.33
N SER A 312 -6.58 28.57 -20.42
CA SER A 312 -6.69 29.32 -21.68
C SER A 312 -7.96 28.98 -22.48
N GLY A 313 -8.73 27.98 -22.05
CA GLY A 313 -9.95 27.52 -22.74
C GLY A 313 -9.67 26.76 -24.04
N THR A 314 -8.44 26.30 -24.25
CA THR A 314 -8.02 25.58 -25.47
C THR A 314 -8.06 24.06 -25.30
N LEU A 315 -8.37 23.57 -24.11
CA LEU A 315 -8.54 22.14 -23.84
C LEU A 315 -10.00 21.75 -24.07
N ASP A 316 -10.23 20.82 -25.00
CA ASP A 316 -11.57 20.33 -25.31
C ASP A 316 -12.11 19.49 -24.13
N ASP A 317 -13.31 19.83 -23.64
CA ASP A 317 -13.98 19.20 -22.47
C ASP A 317 -14.61 17.82 -22.81
N GLY A 318 -14.07 17.12 -23.80
CA GLY A 318 -14.57 15.81 -24.21
C GLY A 318 -14.42 14.75 -23.12
N PRO A 319 -15.34 13.76 -23.03
CA PRO A 319 -15.20 12.64 -22.11
C PRO A 319 -13.90 11.89 -22.43
N GLU A 320 -12.98 11.85 -21.47
CA GLU A 320 -11.72 11.12 -21.61
C GLU A 320 -12.02 9.65 -21.91
N THR A 321 -11.40 9.11 -22.96
CA THR A 321 -11.43 7.69 -23.25
C THR A 321 -10.87 6.95 -22.04
N ASP A 322 -11.71 6.18 -21.37
CA ASP A 322 -11.35 5.45 -20.17
C ASP A 322 -10.30 4.39 -20.50
N LEU A 323 -9.04 4.70 -20.23
CA LEU A 323 -7.93 3.74 -20.29
C LEU A 323 -7.82 2.93 -18.99
N SER A 324 -8.72 3.11 -18.01
CA SER A 324 -8.71 2.35 -16.75
C SER A 324 -9.01 0.85 -16.95
N ASP A 325 -9.65 0.49 -18.06
CA ASP A 325 -10.02 -0.90 -18.38
C ASP A 325 -8.99 -1.68 -19.19
N ARG A 326 -7.83 -1.08 -19.52
CA ARG A 326 -6.70 -1.91 -19.96
C ARG A 326 -6.03 -2.47 -18.72
N PRO A 327 -6.05 -3.80 -18.48
CA PRO A 327 -5.21 -4.39 -17.45
C PRO A 327 -3.77 -4.06 -17.85
N VAL A 328 -3.16 -3.10 -17.17
CA VAL A 328 -1.71 -3.03 -17.18
C VAL A 328 -1.28 -4.33 -16.53
N ALA A 329 -0.75 -5.24 -17.34
CA ALA A 329 -0.04 -6.39 -16.85
C ALA A 329 0.98 -5.84 -15.87
N ILE A 330 0.71 -6.00 -14.57
CA ILE A 330 1.74 -6.01 -13.54
C ILE A 330 2.81 -6.91 -14.15
N PRO A 331 4.08 -6.47 -14.26
CA PRO A 331 5.13 -7.36 -14.73
C PRO A 331 5.00 -8.63 -13.90
N ASP A 332 4.67 -9.72 -14.58
CA ASP A 332 4.59 -11.01 -13.97
C ASP A 332 6.04 -11.34 -13.62
N ASN A 333 6.47 -10.91 -12.44
CA ASN A 333 7.68 -11.40 -11.79
C ASN A 333 7.42 -12.82 -11.27
N SER A 334 6.73 -13.64 -12.08
CA SER A 334 6.93 -15.07 -12.14
C SER A 334 8.39 -15.32 -12.55
N LEU A 335 9.30 -15.08 -11.61
CA LEU A 335 10.43 -15.97 -11.47
C LEU A 335 9.79 -17.35 -11.41
N THR A 336 10.06 -18.15 -12.43
CA THR A 336 9.74 -19.57 -12.52
C THR A 336 10.45 -20.27 -11.36
N GLN A 337 9.96 -20.08 -10.14
CA GLN A 337 10.40 -20.82 -8.98
C GLN A 337 9.73 -22.19 -9.06
N PRO A 338 10.49 -23.27 -8.82
CA PRO A 338 9.96 -24.61 -8.92
C PRO A 338 8.75 -24.72 -7.99
N ARG A 339 7.67 -25.33 -8.50
CA ARG A 339 6.45 -25.68 -7.76
C ARG A 339 6.82 -26.50 -6.52
N ALA A 340 7.21 -25.83 -5.44
CA ALA A 340 7.40 -26.45 -4.16
C ALA A 340 6.00 -26.70 -3.61
N THR A 341 5.62 -27.97 -3.57
CA THR A 341 4.36 -28.37 -2.94
C THR A 341 4.39 -27.93 -1.49
N TRP A 342 3.30 -27.30 -1.03
CA TRP A 342 3.05 -26.86 0.35
C TRP A 342 3.50 -27.87 1.43
N ARG A 343 3.34 -29.18 1.15
CA ARG A 343 3.82 -30.27 2.02
C ARG A 343 5.33 -30.24 2.25
N GLY A 344 6.13 -29.93 1.22
CA GLY A 344 7.59 -29.93 1.30
C GLY A 344 8.16 -28.84 2.21
N HIS A 345 7.47 -27.70 2.34
CA HIS A 345 7.89 -26.61 3.22
C HIS A 345 7.51 -26.85 4.69
N LEU A 346 6.31 -27.39 4.95
CA LEU A 346 5.88 -27.76 6.31
C LEU A 346 6.78 -28.85 6.93
N HIS A 347 7.22 -29.84 6.15
CA HIS A 347 8.10 -30.90 6.65
C HIS A 347 9.50 -30.42 7.06
N ARG A 348 9.96 -29.26 6.57
CA ARG A 348 11.25 -28.68 6.97
C ARG A 348 11.17 -27.84 8.25
N LEU A 349 9.97 -27.40 8.63
CA LEU A 349 9.76 -26.51 9.77
C LEU A 349 9.49 -27.24 11.09
N LEU A 350 9.33 -28.58 11.07
CA LEU A 350 9.04 -29.39 12.26
C LEU A 350 9.99 -30.60 12.35
N PRO A 351 11.23 -30.45 12.86
CA PRO A 351 12.13 -31.58 13.03
C PRO A 351 12.01 -32.13 14.46
N TRP A 352 10.96 -32.88 14.81
CA TRP A 352 10.99 -33.69 16.05
C TRP A 352 10.36 -35.08 15.92
N HIS A 353 11.24 -36.06 16.17
CA HIS A 353 11.16 -37.48 16.50
C HIS A 353 10.48 -38.50 15.59
N GLY A 354 11.33 -39.27 14.91
CA GLY A 354 11.03 -40.60 14.39
C GLY A 354 12.29 -41.42 14.07
N GLN A 355 13.38 -41.26 14.82
CA GLN A 355 14.44 -42.28 14.85
C GLN A 355 13.87 -43.47 15.63
N ARG A 356 13.30 -44.44 14.92
CA ARG A 356 13.10 -45.77 15.46
C ARG A 356 14.34 -46.56 15.08
N ASP A 357 15.17 -46.80 16.10
CA ASP A 357 16.09 -47.92 16.11
C ASP A 357 15.34 -49.20 15.77
N ALA A 358 15.86 -49.93 14.79
CA ALA A 358 15.58 -51.34 14.61
C ALA A 358 16.91 -52.02 14.28
N GLY A 359 17.65 -52.33 15.34
CA GLY A 359 18.69 -53.34 15.32
C GLY A 359 18.10 -54.72 15.56
N ASP A 360 18.55 -55.66 14.73
CA ASP A 360 18.71 -57.11 14.90
C ASP A 360 17.56 -58.01 15.35
N HIS A 361 17.21 -58.93 14.45
CA HIS A 361 17.42 -60.39 14.52
C HIS A 361 16.45 -61.06 13.52
N ASP A 362 16.70 -62.17 12.84
CA ASP A 362 17.83 -63.02 12.44
C ASP A 362 17.19 -64.14 11.59
N ALA A 363 17.97 -64.75 10.69
CA ALA A 363 17.75 -66.06 10.03
C ALA A 363 16.54 -66.20 9.05
N THR A 364 16.58 -66.88 7.90
CA THR A 364 17.45 -67.98 7.45
C THR A 364 17.31 -68.16 5.93
N GLU A 365 18.36 -68.75 5.35
CA GLU A 365 18.59 -69.33 4.01
C GLU A 365 17.39 -69.90 3.20
N VAL A 366 17.54 -70.01 1.88
CA VAL A 366 17.92 -71.27 1.18
C VAL A 366 17.87 -71.08 -0.35
N VAL A 367 19.05 -71.33 -0.95
CA VAL A 367 19.46 -71.71 -2.32
C VAL A 367 19.29 -70.70 -3.47
#